data_AF-A0A530HEH4-F1
#
_entry.id   AF-A0A530HEH4-F1
#
_cell.length_a   1.000
_cell.length_b   1.000
_cell.length_c   1.000
_cell.angle_alpha   90.00
_cell.angle_beta   90.00
_cell.angle_gamma   90.00
#
_symmetry.space_group_name_H-M   'P 1'
#
loop_
_entity.id
_entity.type
_entity.pdbx_description
1 polymer ?
#
loop_
_entity_poly.entity_id
_entity_poly.type
_entity_poly.pdbx_seq_one_letter_code
_entity_poly.pdbx_strand_id
1 'polypeptide(L)'
;MLGIFEPILQMHRCLRKNLADLHRLVLRAFRVDPICRRLMTMPGIGPVTALTYRATIDDPKRFRRSRSVGAYLGLTPRRYQSGEVDRVGRITKVGDSETRTALFEAANVILRPTTRWSSMKAWTMKIANRQGARRAKVALARRMAVTLHRMWVDEQDFRWSAA
;
A
#
# COMPACT_ATOMS: atom_id res chain seq x y z
N MET A 1 -15.80 20.36 37.51
CA MET A 1 -15.37 19.08 36.90
C MET A 1 -14.78 19.23 35.48
N LEU A 2 -15.21 20.22 34.66
CA LEU A 2 -14.68 20.44 33.30
C LEU A 2 -13.21 20.90 33.23
N GLY A 3 -12.70 21.60 34.25
CA GLY A 3 -11.33 22.12 34.27
C GLY A 3 -10.22 21.06 34.24
N ILE A 4 -10.50 19.81 34.64
CA ILE A 4 -9.53 18.71 34.61
C ILE A 4 -9.22 18.27 33.16
N PHE A 5 -10.19 18.39 32.26
CA PHE A 5 -10.03 17.96 30.86
C PHE A 5 -9.45 19.04 29.96
N GLU A 6 -9.44 20.31 30.39
CA GLU A 6 -8.99 21.44 29.57
C GLU A 6 -7.55 21.26 29.05
N PRO A 7 -6.56 20.83 29.86
CA PRO A 7 -5.20 20.60 29.36
C PRO A 7 -5.12 19.48 28.29
N ILE A 8 -5.90 18.41 28.46
CA ILE A 8 -5.94 17.29 27.51
C ILE A 8 -6.59 17.73 26.19
N LEU A 9 -7.69 18.50 26.27
CA LEU A 9 -8.36 19.05 25.08
C LEU A 9 -7.48 20.06 24.34
N GLN A 10 -6.70 20.88 25.07
CA GLN A 10 -5.73 21.79 24.48
C GLN A 10 -4.61 21.03 23.76
N MET A 11 -4.05 19.98 24.40
CA MET A 11 -3.04 19.13 23.79
C MET A 11 -3.57 18.44 22.53
N HIS A 12 -4.77 17.85 22.59
CA HIS A 12 -5.39 17.21 21.44
C HIS A 12 -5.64 18.19 20.27
N ARG A 13 -6.07 19.41 20.56
CA ARG A 13 -6.21 20.48 19.55
C ARG A 13 -4.86 20.83 18.91
N CYS A 14 -3.81 20.98 19.71
CA CYS A 14 -2.46 21.25 19.22
C CYS A 14 -1.94 20.12 18.30
N LEU A 15 -2.08 18.87 18.74
CA LEU A 15 -1.68 17.70 17.95
C LEU A 15 -2.44 17.61 16.63
N ARG A 16 -3.75 17.87 16.63
CA ARG A 16 -4.54 17.93 15.39
C ARG A 16 -4.07 19.02 14.44
N LYS A 17 -3.72 20.20 14.96
CA LYS A 17 -3.20 21.30 14.14
C LYS A 17 -1.86 20.91 13.51
N ASN A 18 -0.92 20.42 14.32
CA ASN A 18 0.39 19.98 13.83
C ASN A 18 0.27 18.86 12.80
N LEU A 19 -0.62 17.88 13.01
CA LEU A 19 -0.90 16.83 12.03
C LEU A 19 -1.42 17.40 10.71
N ALA A 20 -2.34 18.37 10.76
CA ALA A 20 -2.86 19.02 9.56
C ALA A 20 -1.77 19.80 8.81
N ASP A 21 -0.87 20.47 9.52
CA ASP A 21 0.24 21.20 8.93
C ASP A 21 1.27 20.26 8.28
N LEU A 22 1.65 19.18 8.96
CA LEU A 22 2.50 18.13 8.37
C LEU A 22 1.84 17.50 7.15
N HIS A 23 0.53 17.23 7.20
CA HIS A 23 -0.20 16.70 6.05
C HIS A 23 -0.16 17.67 4.86
N ARG A 24 -0.28 18.98 5.07
CA ARG A 24 -0.13 19.98 4.02
C ARG A 24 1.27 19.95 3.39
N LEU A 25 2.32 19.76 4.18
CA LEU A 25 3.69 19.62 3.66
C LEU A 25 3.83 18.38 2.77
N VAL A 26 3.29 17.24 3.20
CA VAL A 26 3.24 16.01 2.39
C VAL A 26 2.52 16.26 1.06
N LEU A 27 1.36 16.93 1.09
CA LEU A 27 0.62 17.27 -0.13
C LEU A 27 1.39 18.23 -1.05
N ARG A 28 2.18 19.17 -0.50
CA ARG A 28 3.04 20.05 -1.31
C ARG A 28 4.15 19.27 -2.00
N ALA A 29 4.85 18.39 -1.28
CA ALA A 29 5.88 17.52 -1.84
C ALA A 29 5.32 16.60 -2.93
N PHE A 30 4.10 16.11 -2.74
CA PHE A 30 3.38 15.32 -3.74
C PHE A 30 3.02 16.11 -5.00
N ARG A 31 2.52 17.35 -4.86
CA ARG A 31 2.03 18.15 -6.01
C ARG A 31 3.10 18.38 -7.06
N VAL A 32 4.37 18.43 -6.68
CA VAL A 32 5.48 18.64 -7.62
C VAL A 32 5.93 17.35 -8.31
N ASP A 33 5.53 16.17 -7.81
CA ASP A 33 6.02 14.88 -8.29
C ASP A 33 5.03 14.22 -9.27
N PRO A 34 5.38 14.09 -10.56
CA PRO A 34 4.53 13.44 -11.56
C PRO A 34 4.39 11.93 -11.32
N ILE A 35 5.41 11.27 -10.73
CA ILE A 35 5.39 9.83 -10.47
C ILE A 35 4.34 9.52 -9.40
N CYS A 36 4.37 10.22 -8.27
CA CYS A 36 3.36 9.99 -7.22
C CYS A 36 1.95 10.28 -7.73
N ARG A 37 1.75 11.31 -8.57
CA ARG A 37 0.46 11.59 -9.22
C ARG A 37 -0.04 10.42 -10.05
N ARG A 38 0.84 9.83 -10.87
CA ARG A 38 0.52 8.62 -11.64
C ARG A 38 0.17 7.44 -10.73
N LEU A 39 0.95 7.19 -9.68
CA LEU A 39 0.67 6.09 -8.74
C LEU A 39 -0.69 6.23 -8.04
N MET A 40 -1.13 7.46 -7.74
CA MET A 40 -2.43 7.75 -7.13
C MET A 40 -3.64 7.50 -8.04
N THR A 41 -3.44 7.27 -9.34
CA THR A 41 -4.53 6.85 -10.23
C THR A 41 -5.05 5.45 -9.89
N MET A 42 -4.25 4.63 -9.19
CA MET A 42 -4.68 3.34 -8.67
C MET A 42 -5.58 3.52 -7.44
N PRO A 43 -6.73 2.82 -7.37
CA PRO A 43 -7.62 2.92 -6.21
C PRO A 43 -6.91 2.55 -4.91
N GLY A 44 -7.25 3.26 -3.83
CA GLY A 44 -6.69 3.03 -2.50
C GLY A 44 -5.31 3.65 -2.26
N ILE A 45 -4.62 4.13 -3.31
CA ILE A 45 -3.33 4.81 -3.15
C ILE A 45 -3.56 6.28 -2.81
N GLY A 46 -3.17 6.69 -1.60
CA GLY A 46 -3.14 8.09 -1.18
C GLY A 46 -1.74 8.72 -1.32
N PRO A 47 -1.60 10.03 -1.02
CA PRO A 47 -0.34 10.75 -1.13
C PRO A 47 0.79 10.14 -0.30
N VAL A 48 0.47 9.75 0.95
CA VAL A 48 1.43 9.10 1.86
C VAL A 48 1.89 7.77 1.27
N THR A 49 0.96 6.88 0.88
CA THR A 49 1.31 5.59 0.27
C THR A 49 2.14 5.74 -0.99
N ALA A 50 1.81 6.71 -1.86
CA ALA A 50 2.55 6.96 -3.09
C ALA A 50 3.97 7.44 -2.82
N LEU A 51 4.14 8.37 -1.87
CA LEU A 51 5.46 8.91 -1.48
C LEU A 51 6.31 7.85 -0.79
N THR A 52 5.75 7.11 0.17
CA THR A 52 6.45 6.00 0.84
C THR A 52 6.91 4.96 -0.18
N TYR A 53 6.02 4.54 -1.09
CA TYR A 53 6.38 3.58 -2.14
C TYR A 53 7.47 4.12 -3.07
N ARG A 54 7.36 5.39 -3.51
CA ARG A 54 8.38 6.03 -4.34
C ARG A 54 9.73 6.08 -3.63
N ALA A 55 9.77 6.52 -2.38
CA ALA A 55 10.99 6.62 -1.58
C ALA A 55 11.65 5.25 -1.34
N THR A 56 10.86 4.20 -1.10
CA THR A 56 11.39 2.86 -0.84
C THR A 56 11.90 2.16 -2.10
N ILE A 57 11.28 2.42 -3.26
CA ILE A 57 11.73 1.86 -4.54
C ILE A 57 12.89 2.65 -5.12
N ASP A 58 12.86 3.97 -5.00
CA ASP A 58 13.84 4.94 -5.48
C ASP A 58 14.05 4.88 -7.02
N ASP A 59 14.79 3.87 -7.50
CA ASP A 59 14.93 3.56 -8.92
C ASP A 59 14.10 2.32 -9.31
N PRO A 60 13.07 2.45 -10.17
CA PRO A 60 12.30 1.31 -10.64
C PRO A 60 13.11 0.39 -11.59
N LYS A 61 14.17 0.89 -12.24
CA LYS A 61 14.99 0.10 -13.19
C LYS A 61 15.85 -0.94 -12.48
N ARG A 62 16.10 -0.81 -11.17
CA ARG A 62 16.83 -1.81 -10.37
C ARG A 62 16.16 -3.19 -10.35
N PHE A 63 14.87 -3.27 -10.67
CA PHE A 63 14.15 -4.54 -10.74
C PHE A 63 14.01 -5.05 -12.18
N ARG A 64 14.74 -6.12 -12.51
CA ARG A 64 14.60 -6.82 -13.80
C ARG A 64 13.17 -7.28 -14.10
N ARG A 65 12.37 -7.58 -13.07
CA ARG A 65 10.98 -8.03 -13.21
C ARG A 65 10.14 -7.35 -12.13
N SER A 66 9.00 -6.77 -12.50
CA SER A 66 8.10 -6.09 -11.53
C SER A 66 7.63 -7.00 -10.39
N ARG A 67 7.48 -8.31 -10.66
CA ARG A 67 7.12 -9.30 -9.64
C ARG A 67 8.12 -9.41 -8.49
N SER A 68 9.38 -9.00 -8.71
CA SER A 68 10.45 -9.02 -7.71
C SER A 68 10.22 -7.99 -6.60
N VAL A 69 9.48 -6.91 -6.88
CA VAL A 69 9.13 -5.90 -5.88
C VAL A 69 8.34 -6.50 -4.72
N GLY A 70 7.43 -7.44 -5.00
CA GLY A 70 6.69 -8.13 -3.96
C GLY A 70 7.60 -8.92 -3.01
N ALA A 71 8.71 -9.47 -3.49
CA ALA A 71 9.69 -10.16 -2.65
C ALA A 71 10.55 -9.16 -1.87
N TYR A 72 10.96 -8.06 -2.52
CA TYR A 72 11.73 -6.97 -1.91
C TYR A 72 11.00 -6.33 -0.71
N LEU A 73 9.69 -6.15 -0.81
CA LEU A 73 8.84 -5.63 0.28
C LEU A 73 8.40 -6.70 1.30
N GLY A 74 8.89 -7.94 1.15
CA GLY A 74 8.58 -9.05 2.05
C GLY A 74 7.12 -9.50 2.02
N LEU A 75 6.43 -9.27 0.90
CA LEU A 75 5.04 -9.63 0.66
C LEU A 75 4.88 -11.03 0.03
N THR A 76 5.98 -11.75 -0.18
CA THR A 76 5.97 -13.14 -0.65
C THR A 76 5.99 -14.13 0.51
N PRO A 77 5.28 -15.27 0.41
CA PRO A 77 5.41 -16.37 1.36
C PRO A 77 6.86 -16.85 1.49
N ARG A 78 7.28 -17.19 2.70
CA ARG A 78 8.51 -17.93 2.96
C ARG A 78 8.32 -19.36 2.44
N ARG A 79 9.27 -19.84 1.65
CA ARG A 79 9.39 -21.26 1.26
C ARG A 79 10.47 -21.89 2.14
N TYR A 80 10.15 -23.02 2.75
CA TYR A 80 11.13 -23.91 3.35
C TYR A 80 11.14 -25.19 2.51
N GLN A 81 12.24 -25.42 1.80
CA GLN A 81 12.39 -26.57 0.91
C GLN A 81 13.73 -27.26 1.17
N SER A 82 13.69 -28.56 1.45
CA SER A 82 14.88 -29.38 1.68
C SER A 82 14.59 -30.80 1.20
N GLY A 83 15.15 -31.22 0.06
CA GLY A 83 14.97 -32.58 -0.50
C GLY A 83 13.52 -33.07 -0.52
N GLU A 84 13.13 -33.76 0.55
CA GLU A 84 11.82 -34.35 0.80
C GLU A 84 10.74 -33.38 1.32
N VAL A 85 11.12 -32.20 1.80
CA VAL A 85 10.20 -31.22 2.41
C VAL A 85 9.99 -30.04 1.46
N ASP A 86 8.74 -29.70 1.14
CA ASP A 86 8.34 -28.41 0.57
C ASP A 86 7.17 -27.83 1.36
N ARG A 87 7.41 -26.74 2.10
CA ARG A 87 6.42 -26.08 2.94
C ARG A 87 6.33 -24.58 2.63
N VAL A 88 5.11 -24.10 2.43
CA VAL A 88 4.80 -22.67 2.24
C VAL A 88 4.32 -22.07 3.56
N GLY A 89 5.06 -21.08 4.08
CA GLY A 89 4.79 -20.42 5.34
C GLY A 89 4.13 -19.04 5.21
N ARG A 90 4.28 -18.23 6.27
CA ARG A 90 3.84 -16.82 6.30
C ARG A 90 4.69 -15.96 5.35
N ILE A 91 4.25 -14.73 5.07
CA ILE A 91 5.08 -13.76 4.33
C ILE A 91 6.41 -13.52 5.05
N THR A 92 7.47 -13.24 4.30
CA THR A 92 8.82 -13.09 4.87
C THR A 92 8.96 -11.86 5.75
N LYS A 93 8.20 -10.79 5.48
CA LYS A 93 8.29 -9.46 6.16
C LYS A 93 9.65 -8.78 6.07
N VAL A 94 10.55 -9.28 5.22
CA VAL A 94 11.85 -8.67 4.92
C VAL A 94 11.63 -7.35 4.15
N GLY A 95 12.57 -6.42 4.28
CA GLY A 95 12.46 -5.10 3.66
C GLY A 95 11.57 -4.15 4.43
N ASP A 96 11.21 -3.05 3.78
CA ASP A 96 10.60 -1.89 4.43
C ASP A 96 9.21 -2.18 5.05
N SER A 97 9.10 -1.96 6.35
CA SER A 97 7.86 -2.22 7.12
C SER A 97 6.80 -1.16 6.89
N GLU A 98 7.21 0.08 6.62
CA GLU A 98 6.32 1.22 6.41
C GLU A 98 5.58 1.10 5.09
N THR A 99 6.28 0.85 3.98
CA THR A 99 5.67 0.60 2.65
C THR A 99 4.72 -0.58 2.69
N ARG A 100 5.11 -1.66 3.37
CA ARG A 100 4.23 -2.83 3.52
C ARG A 100 2.95 -2.48 4.27
N THR A 101 3.04 -1.68 5.33
CA THR A 101 1.88 -1.19 6.09
C THR A 101 1.02 -0.26 5.23
N ALA A 102 1.65 0.68 4.51
CA ALA A 102 0.96 1.61 3.63
C ALA A 102 0.20 0.90 2.50
N LEU A 103 0.78 -0.15 1.91
CA LEU A 103 0.12 -0.99 0.90
C LEU A 103 -1.01 -1.83 1.50
N PHE A 104 -0.86 -2.30 2.74
CA PHE A 104 -1.93 -3.02 3.43
C PHE A 104 -3.13 -2.11 3.73
N GLU A 105 -2.89 -0.87 4.15
CA GLU A 105 -3.94 0.13 4.34
C GLU A 105 -4.58 0.55 3.01
N ALA A 106 -3.80 0.70 1.94
CA ALA A 106 -4.34 0.94 0.62
C ALA A 106 -5.24 -0.22 0.14
N ALA A 107 -4.83 -1.47 0.37
CA ALA A 107 -5.66 -2.65 0.12
C ALA A 107 -6.94 -2.66 0.97
N ASN A 108 -6.86 -2.20 2.23
CA ASN A 108 -8.01 -2.02 3.11
C ASN A 108 -9.01 -1.02 2.51
N VAL A 109 -8.53 0.09 1.96
CA VAL A 109 -9.37 1.09 1.26
C VAL A 109 -10.04 0.50 0.01
N ILE A 110 -9.33 -0.25 -0.83
CA ILE A 110 -9.92 -0.89 -2.03
C ILE A 110 -11.11 -1.80 -1.66
N LEU A 111 -11.02 -2.52 -0.55
CA LEU A 111 -12.06 -3.45 -0.11
C LEU A 111 -13.26 -2.77 0.58
N ARG A 112 -13.22 -1.45 0.83
CA ARG A 112 -14.38 -0.73 1.35
C ARG A 112 -15.52 -0.74 0.32
N PRO A 113 -16.80 -0.84 0.75
CA PRO A 113 -17.94 -0.83 -0.16
C PRO A 113 -17.98 0.43 -1.06
N THR A 114 -17.60 1.58 -0.51
CA THR A 114 -17.59 2.88 -1.18
C THR A 114 -16.59 2.99 -2.34
N THR A 115 -15.56 2.13 -2.40
CA THR A 115 -14.57 2.19 -3.47
C THR A 115 -15.12 1.60 -4.77
N ARG A 116 -14.94 2.31 -5.89
CA ARG A 116 -15.34 1.89 -7.24
C ARG A 116 -14.93 0.44 -7.54
N TRP A 117 -15.83 -0.32 -8.16
CA TRP A 117 -15.56 -1.70 -8.55
C TRP A 117 -14.47 -1.79 -9.63
N SER A 118 -13.63 -2.81 -9.54
CA SER A 118 -12.56 -3.10 -10.50
C SER A 118 -12.26 -4.59 -10.51
N SER A 119 -11.63 -5.08 -11.59
CA SER A 119 -11.14 -6.47 -11.66
C SER A 119 -10.24 -6.85 -10.48
N MET A 120 -9.46 -5.89 -9.98
CA MET A 120 -8.60 -6.06 -8.81
C MET A 120 -9.43 -6.27 -7.53
N LYS A 121 -10.44 -5.43 -7.28
CA LYS A 121 -11.37 -5.59 -6.16
C LYS A 121 -12.12 -6.92 -6.25
N ALA A 122 -12.65 -7.27 -7.42
CA ALA A 122 -13.36 -8.53 -7.65
C ALA A 122 -12.49 -9.75 -7.37
N TRP A 123 -11.25 -9.76 -7.88
CA TRP A 123 -10.28 -10.83 -7.61
C TRP A 123 -9.96 -10.96 -6.12
N THR A 124 -9.76 -9.83 -5.41
CA THR A 124 -9.48 -9.88 -3.98
C THR A 124 -10.68 -10.33 -3.17
N MET A 125 -11.90 -9.95 -3.53
CA MET A 125 -13.13 -10.44 -2.89
C MET A 125 -13.26 -11.96 -3.02
N LYS A 126 -12.93 -12.55 -4.17
CA LYS A 126 -12.89 -14.01 -4.35
C LYS A 126 -11.90 -14.67 -3.38
N ILE A 127 -10.74 -14.06 -3.14
CA ILE A 127 -9.77 -14.57 -2.15
C ILE A 127 -10.29 -14.39 -0.72
N ALA A 128 -10.91 -13.25 -0.42
CA ALA A 128 -11.47 -12.97 0.90
C ALA A 128 -12.51 -14.01 1.28
N ASN A 129 -13.37 -14.41 0.34
CA ASN A 129 -14.39 -15.45 0.56
C ASN A 129 -13.78 -16.84 0.79
N ARG A 130 -12.65 -17.16 0.15
CA ARG A 130 -12.01 -18.49 0.26
C ARG A 130 -11.05 -18.63 1.43
N GLN A 131 -10.35 -17.56 1.81
CA GLN A 131 -9.17 -17.60 2.68
C GLN A 131 -9.18 -16.53 3.78
N GLY A 132 -10.24 -15.72 3.85
CA GLY A 132 -10.42 -14.67 4.85
C GLY A 132 -9.82 -13.31 4.46
N ALA A 133 -10.41 -12.25 4.99
CA ALA A 133 -10.13 -10.86 4.62
C ALA A 133 -8.67 -10.44 4.85
N ARG A 134 -8.03 -10.86 5.96
CA ARG A 134 -6.63 -10.50 6.26
C ARG A 134 -5.67 -11.05 5.21
N ARG A 135 -5.82 -12.33 4.81
CA ARG A 135 -5.00 -12.95 3.77
C ARG A 135 -5.25 -12.29 2.41
N ALA A 136 -6.50 -11.95 2.11
CA ALA A 136 -6.86 -11.25 0.89
C ALA A 136 -6.21 -9.85 0.80
N LYS A 137 -6.20 -9.07 1.89
CA LYS A 137 -5.52 -7.77 1.95
C LYS A 137 -4.02 -7.87 1.70
N VAL A 138 -3.35 -8.88 2.27
CA VAL A 138 -1.91 -9.12 2.02
C VAL A 138 -1.66 -9.52 0.56
N ALA A 139 -2.50 -10.39 0.01
CA ALA A 139 -2.41 -10.78 -1.40
C ALA A 139 -2.65 -9.58 -2.34
N LEU A 140 -3.59 -8.71 -2.00
CA LEU A 140 -3.87 -7.47 -2.72
C LEU A 140 -2.70 -6.49 -2.60
N ALA A 141 -2.15 -6.26 -1.41
CA ALA A 141 -0.96 -5.42 -1.21
C ALA A 141 0.21 -5.89 -2.09
N ARG A 142 0.46 -7.20 -2.18
CA ARG A 142 1.46 -7.77 -3.11
C ARG A 142 1.15 -7.44 -4.57
N ARG A 143 -0.11 -7.61 -4.99
CA ARG A 143 -0.52 -7.32 -6.37
C ARG A 143 -0.39 -5.83 -6.69
N MET A 144 -0.80 -4.95 -5.77
CA MET A 144 -0.64 -3.50 -5.87
C MET A 144 0.83 -3.12 -6.02
N ALA A 145 1.73 -3.66 -5.19
CA ALA A 145 3.16 -3.40 -5.31
C ALA A 145 3.72 -3.72 -6.70
N VAL A 146 3.28 -4.82 -7.33
CA VAL A 146 3.71 -5.20 -8.68
C VAL A 146 3.11 -4.28 -9.74
N THR A 147 1.82 -3.92 -9.60
CA THR A 147 1.15 -3.03 -10.55
C THR A 147 1.70 -1.61 -10.47
N LEU A 148 1.97 -1.07 -9.28
CA LEU A 148 2.57 0.26 -9.09
C LEU A 148 3.93 0.36 -9.78
N HIS A 149 4.78 -0.65 -9.60
CA HIS A 149 6.07 -0.71 -10.30
C HIS A 149 5.89 -0.70 -11.82
N ARG A 150 4.90 -1.46 -12.33
CA ARG A 150 4.65 -1.53 -13.77
C ARG A 150 4.15 -0.19 -14.32
N MET A 151 3.24 0.47 -13.60
CA MET A 151 2.78 1.83 -13.92
C MET A 151 3.93 2.84 -13.95
N TRP A 152 4.88 2.73 -13.02
CA TRP A 152 6.05 3.60 -12.98
C TRP A 152 6.97 3.36 -14.17
N VAL A 153 7.35 2.11 -14.46
CA VAL A 153 8.25 1.77 -15.57
C VAL A 153 7.65 2.09 -16.93
N ASP A 154 6.38 1.76 -17.15
CA ASP A 154 5.71 1.94 -18.45
C ASP A 154 5.23 3.38 -18.66
N GLU A 155 5.33 4.21 -17.61
CA GLU A 155 4.81 5.57 -17.57
C GLU A 155 3.30 5.69 -17.86
N GLN A 156 2.54 4.68 -17.43
CA GLN A 156 1.10 4.58 -17.67
C GLN A 156 0.29 4.75 -16.38
N ASP A 157 -0.87 5.38 -16.50
CA ASP A 157 -1.87 5.45 -15.44
C ASP A 157 -2.53 4.09 -15.18
N PHE A 158 -3.20 3.97 -14.03
CA PHE A 158 -3.90 2.75 -13.65
C PHE A 158 -5.04 2.45 -14.62
N ARG A 159 -4.96 1.29 -15.27
CA ARG A 159 -6.00 0.80 -16.17
C ARG A 159 -7.12 0.14 -15.39
N TRP A 160 -8.27 0.80 -15.37
CA TRP A 160 -9.51 0.23 -14.87
C TRP A 160 -10.01 -0.85 -15.83
N SER A 161 -9.80 -2.11 -15.50
CA SER A 161 -10.48 -3.22 -16.19
C SER A 161 -11.82 -3.50 -15.51
N ALA A 162 -12.89 -3.54 -16.31
CA ALA A 162 -14.16 -4.12 -15.91
C ALA A 162 -13.93 -5.60 -15.57
N ALA A 163 -14.53 -6.04 -14.47
CA ALA A 163 -14.43 -7.40 -13.96
C ALA A 163 -15.43 -8.33 -14.66
#